data_AF-A0A1F4I7S0-F1
#
_entry.id   AF-A0A1F4I7S0-F1
#
_cell.length_a   1.000
_cell.length_b   1.000
_cell.length_c   1.000
_cell.angle_alpha   90.00
_cell.angle_beta   90.00
_cell.angle_gamma   90.00
#
_symmetry.space_group_name_H-M   'P 1'
#
loop_
_entity.id
_entity.type
_entity.pdbx_description
1 polymer ?
#
loop_
_entity_poly.entity_id
_entity_poly.type
_entity_poly.pdbx_seq_one_letter_code
_entity_poly.pdbx_strand_id
1 'polypeptide(L)'
;MKQAYLRLEPPGQDTWNPIHDEAELWHRARLLLEACRLLGKLPHPLQQLRVLDVGCGVGRSSRMLVDLGVLPHQLVATDLRPDALAQARASNPAVDWRLISGLADWPAEAFDLVVQCTVFSSLPGAEARRATAALMSRSAGADGHIFWWDSRRANDFAGSDPLDPRVLFSDHELLAYKTVPMLPTMDEALRPLRGLRSLASAALRPMSHRRTHCVALFGPRRRAQVAMPAGLLQQAPPPAVAHGTDKDLLRDLPLQPAVAAGLALGAWEVFQHRPLLEVYARHYGHRVIDADGVLVVVKQLPLVGAMRAQVYSPEAGAGADWSRRLERLSVGELVVMSNLPAAASWQPACPDELVSMVIDLRGDEQTMWARFEQRARTAARKGERAGVEIVPTNRPDDMAEFHAVVERLSAGGTRFPVPALGLVQALIGAGHGTLYLARLGKVVLGGCVVLRHRYAHALLSGFDAAACGGLPSTHLYVQVMLHEQARGIPFLDFGPHNVRAHAHLVLAKRAFKPLIVPAYRYERPGIGWRPKALALAMKLRALRRPA
;
A
#
# COMPACT_ATOMS: atom_id res chain seq x y z
N MET A 1 -27.41 -25.05 -21.48
CA MET A 1 -26.25 -24.28 -20.95
C MET A 1 -24.91 -24.93 -21.33
N LYS A 2 -24.65 -26.18 -20.93
CA LYS A 2 -23.36 -26.88 -21.12
C LYS A 2 -22.88 -26.92 -22.58
N GLN A 3 -23.72 -27.30 -23.55
CA GLN A 3 -23.29 -27.48 -24.95
C GLN A 3 -22.91 -26.19 -25.70
N ALA A 4 -23.59 -25.06 -25.45
CA ALA A 4 -23.26 -23.79 -26.12
C ALA A 4 -21.95 -23.20 -25.59
N TYR A 5 -21.70 -23.31 -24.29
CA TYR A 5 -20.47 -22.82 -23.66
C TYR A 5 -19.26 -23.73 -23.93
N LEU A 6 -19.46 -25.05 -24.09
CA LEU A 6 -18.42 -25.99 -24.53
C LEU A 6 -17.86 -25.68 -25.93
N ARG A 7 -18.59 -24.93 -26.77
CA ARG A 7 -18.05 -24.43 -28.05
C ARG A 7 -17.13 -23.22 -27.87
N LEU A 8 -17.36 -22.41 -26.84
CA LEU A 8 -16.54 -21.24 -26.52
C LEU A 8 -15.27 -21.63 -25.76
N GLU A 9 -15.37 -22.65 -24.90
CA GLU A 9 -14.24 -23.22 -24.16
C GLU A 9 -14.26 -24.75 -24.32
N PRO A 10 -13.60 -25.27 -25.38
CA PRO A 10 -13.51 -26.70 -25.63
C PRO A 10 -12.75 -27.40 -24.50
N PRO A 11 -13.12 -28.65 -24.14
CA PRO A 11 -12.37 -29.43 -23.17
C PRO A 11 -10.89 -29.57 -23.55
N GLY A 12 -10.00 -29.38 -22.57
CA GLY A 12 -8.56 -29.57 -22.74
C GLY A 12 -7.79 -28.41 -23.37
N GLN A 13 -8.45 -27.28 -23.68
CA GLN A 13 -7.75 -26.07 -24.10
C GLN A 13 -7.49 -25.13 -22.92
N ASP A 14 -6.23 -24.75 -22.72
CA ASP A 14 -5.91 -23.61 -21.87
C ASP A 14 -6.09 -22.32 -22.64
N THR A 15 -7.33 -21.81 -22.65
CA THR A 15 -7.61 -20.49 -23.18
C THR A 15 -6.97 -19.39 -22.35
N TRP A 16 -6.35 -19.69 -21.20
CA TRP A 16 -5.64 -18.70 -20.38
C TRP A 16 -4.18 -18.52 -20.79
N ASN A 17 -3.47 -19.53 -21.28
CA ASN A 17 -2.05 -19.36 -21.58
C ASN A 17 -1.59 -20.34 -22.67
N PRO A 18 -0.90 -19.87 -23.74
CA PRO A 18 -0.54 -18.48 -24.03
C PRO A 18 -1.73 -17.57 -24.42
N ILE A 19 -1.55 -16.25 -24.32
CA ILE A 19 -2.52 -15.27 -24.84
C ILE A 19 -2.58 -15.44 -26.36
N HIS A 20 -3.78 -15.72 -26.88
CA HIS A 20 -3.94 -16.01 -28.31
C HIS A 20 -4.32 -14.79 -29.15
N ASP A 21 -4.98 -13.80 -28.55
CA ASP A 21 -5.36 -12.56 -29.23
C ASP A 21 -5.37 -11.31 -28.33
N GLU A 22 -5.48 -10.15 -28.97
CA GLU A 22 -5.49 -8.85 -28.30
C GLU A 22 -6.76 -8.60 -27.47
N ALA A 23 -7.91 -9.16 -27.85
CA ALA A 23 -9.15 -8.97 -27.12
C ALA A 23 -9.11 -9.66 -25.75
N GLU A 24 -8.54 -10.87 -25.70
CA GLU A 24 -8.24 -11.58 -24.45
C GLU A 24 -7.28 -10.80 -23.56
N LEU A 25 -6.18 -10.29 -24.13
CA LEU A 25 -5.22 -9.47 -23.38
C LEU A 25 -5.91 -8.30 -22.69
N TRP A 26 -6.72 -7.55 -23.43
CA TRP A 26 -7.41 -6.38 -22.90
C TRP A 26 -8.50 -6.73 -21.89
N HIS A 27 -9.22 -7.84 -22.06
CA HIS A 27 -10.14 -8.35 -21.05
C HIS A 27 -9.44 -8.53 -19.72
N ARG A 28 -8.32 -9.26 -19.74
CA ARG A 28 -7.57 -9.61 -18.54
C ARG A 28 -6.97 -8.39 -17.88
N ALA A 29 -6.32 -7.52 -18.65
CA ALA A 29 -5.76 -6.28 -18.15
C ALA A 29 -6.84 -5.40 -17.51
N ARG A 30 -8.03 -5.32 -18.12
CA ARG A 30 -9.14 -4.53 -17.60
C ARG A 30 -9.73 -5.12 -16.32
N LEU A 31 -9.98 -6.43 -16.31
CA LEU A 31 -10.48 -7.15 -15.14
C LEU A 31 -9.52 -6.99 -13.96
N LEU A 32 -8.21 -7.23 -14.18
CA LEU A 32 -7.18 -7.04 -13.15
C LEU A 32 -7.15 -5.60 -12.62
N LEU A 33 -7.14 -4.61 -13.50
CA LEU A 33 -7.13 -3.19 -13.11
C LEU A 33 -8.34 -2.81 -12.24
N GLU A 34 -9.54 -3.21 -12.64
CA GLU A 34 -10.75 -2.87 -11.91
C GLU A 34 -10.90 -3.70 -10.63
N ALA A 35 -10.45 -4.96 -10.63
CA ALA A 35 -10.36 -5.80 -9.43
C ALA A 35 -9.43 -5.18 -8.39
N CYS A 36 -8.19 -4.78 -8.76
CA CYS A 36 -7.27 -4.05 -7.88
C CYS A 36 -7.95 -2.82 -7.25
N ARG A 37 -8.71 -2.07 -8.07
CA ARG A 37 -9.34 -0.82 -7.62
C ARG A 37 -10.51 -1.04 -6.66
N LEU A 38 -11.31 -2.07 -6.88
CA LEU A 38 -12.51 -2.32 -6.08
C LEU A 38 -12.20 -3.19 -4.87
N LEU A 39 -11.44 -4.27 -5.03
CA LEU A 39 -11.09 -5.16 -3.91
C LEU A 39 -10.21 -4.44 -2.88
N GLY A 40 -9.41 -3.46 -3.28
CA GLY A 40 -8.68 -2.58 -2.36
C GLY A 40 -9.58 -1.68 -1.48
N LYS A 41 -10.90 -1.71 -1.65
CA LYS A 41 -11.87 -1.02 -0.79
C LYS A 41 -12.44 -1.91 0.32
N LEU A 42 -12.11 -3.21 0.32
CA LEU A 42 -12.58 -4.13 1.34
C LEU A 42 -12.00 -3.76 2.71
N PRO A 43 -12.74 -3.98 3.80
CA PRO A 43 -12.30 -3.60 5.15
C PRO A 43 -11.14 -4.46 5.67
N HIS A 44 -10.94 -5.65 5.13
CA HIS A 44 -9.87 -6.58 5.50
C HIS A 44 -8.98 -6.93 4.30
N PRO A 45 -7.67 -7.19 4.51
CA PRO A 45 -6.77 -7.68 3.46
C PRO A 45 -7.27 -8.99 2.84
N LEU A 46 -7.02 -9.18 1.54
CA LEU A 46 -7.45 -10.38 0.80
C LEU A 46 -6.90 -11.70 1.39
N GLN A 47 -5.74 -11.65 2.05
CA GLN A 47 -5.10 -12.78 2.74
C GLN A 47 -5.88 -13.27 3.97
N GLN A 48 -6.87 -12.50 4.44
CA GLN A 48 -7.68 -12.83 5.61
C GLN A 48 -9.10 -13.25 5.23
N LEU A 49 -9.45 -13.17 3.94
CA LEU A 49 -10.82 -13.41 3.48
C LEU A 49 -11.00 -14.86 3.04
N ARG A 50 -12.12 -15.45 3.43
CA ARG A 50 -12.66 -16.64 2.78
C ARG A 50 -13.42 -16.22 1.53
N VAL A 51 -13.01 -16.76 0.39
CA VAL A 51 -13.50 -16.31 -0.91
C VAL A 51 -14.21 -17.44 -1.64
N LEU A 52 -15.38 -17.14 -2.20
CA LEU A 52 -16.09 -18.01 -3.14
C LEU A 52 -15.98 -17.44 -4.56
N ASP A 53 -15.35 -18.17 -5.48
CA ASP A 53 -15.34 -17.87 -6.91
C ASP A 53 -16.43 -18.69 -7.62
N VAL A 54 -17.49 -18.01 -8.04
CA VAL A 54 -18.64 -18.61 -8.71
C VAL A 54 -18.36 -18.69 -10.21
N GLY A 55 -18.54 -19.87 -10.82
CA GLY A 55 -18.33 -20.09 -12.25
C GLY A 55 -16.88 -19.86 -12.67
N CYS A 56 -15.94 -20.42 -11.90
CA CYS A 56 -14.49 -20.20 -12.05
C CYS A 56 -13.90 -20.70 -13.38
N GLY A 57 -14.60 -21.57 -14.10
CA GLY A 57 -14.15 -22.20 -15.33
C GLY A 57 -12.83 -22.94 -15.17
N VAL A 58 -11.86 -22.61 -16.02
CA VAL A 58 -10.49 -23.15 -15.95
C VAL A 58 -9.61 -22.46 -14.88
N GLY A 59 -10.22 -21.71 -13.95
CA GLY A 59 -9.56 -21.08 -12.80
C GLY A 59 -8.97 -19.69 -13.06
N ARG A 60 -9.45 -18.95 -14.05
CA ARG A 60 -8.86 -17.66 -14.48
C ARG A 60 -8.98 -16.57 -13.40
N SER A 61 -10.21 -16.33 -12.93
CA SER A 61 -10.50 -15.41 -11.83
C SER A 61 -9.84 -15.88 -10.54
N SER A 62 -9.82 -17.20 -10.29
CA SER A 62 -9.20 -17.78 -9.10
C SER A 62 -7.69 -17.52 -9.06
N ARG A 63 -6.98 -17.70 -10.18
CA ARG A 63 -5.54 -17.35 -10.30
C ARG A 63 -5.31 -15.86 -10.08
N MET A 64 -6.11 -15.01 -10.70
CA MET A 64 -6.04 -13.56 -10.47
C MET A 64 -6.24 -13.21 -9.00
N LEU A 65 -7.20 -13.83 -8.30
CA LEU A 65 -7.44 -13.60 -6.88
C LEU A 65 -6.23 -14.01 -6.03
N VAL A 66 -5.59 -15.13 -6.36
CA VAL A 66 -4.33 -15.56 -5.73
C VAL A 66 -3.20 -14.54 -5.99
N ASP A 67 -3.05 -14.07 -7.21
CA ASP A 67 -2.05 -13.02 -7.56
C ASP A 67 -2.29 -11.70 -6.81
N LEU A 68 -3.56 -11.40 -6.50
CA LEU A 68 -3.96 -10.24 -5.70
C LEU A 68 -3.78 -10.45 -4.19
N GLY A 69 -3.50 -11.68 -3.74
CA GLY A 69 -3.16 -12.00 -2.36
C GLY A 69 -4.19 -12.85 -1.61
N VAL A 70 -5.21 -13.41 -2.26
CA VAL A 70 -6.06 -14.44 -1.63
C VAL A 70 -5.23 -15.71 -1.41
N LEU A 71 -5.24 -16.28 -0.20
CA LEU A 71 -4.51 -17.52 0.05
C LEU A 71 -5.26 -18.70 -0.60
N PRO A 72 -4.58 -19.61 -1.34
CA PRO A 72 -5.24 -20.71 -2.04
C PRO A 72 -6.19 -21.55 -1.18
N HIS A 73 -5.80 -21.84 0.07
CA HIS A 73 -6.60 -22.64 1.00
C HIS A 73 -7.83 -21.92 1.57
N GLN A 74 -7.96 -20.60 1.35
CA GLN A 74 -9.12 -19.80 1.70
C GLN A 74 -10.06 -19.57 0.50
N LEU A 75 -9.68 -20.06 -0.69
CA LEU A 75 -10.43 -19.90 -1.92
C LEU A 75 -11.17 -21.19 -2.27
N VAL A 76 -12.49 -21.10 -2.30
CA VAL A 76 -13.38 -22.13 -2.84
C VAL A 76 -13.82 -21.67 -4.22
N ALA A 77 -13.63 -22.50 -5.24
CA ALA A 77 -13.95 -22.18 -6.62
C ALA A 77 -14.91 -23.22 -7.21
N THR A 78 -16.03 -22.76 -7.75
CA THR A 78 -17.11 -23.64 -8.22
C THR A 78 -17.34 -23.49 -9.72
N ASP A 79 -17.59 -24.61 -10.40
CA ASP A 79 -18.05 -24.63 -11.80
C ASP A 79 -18.90 -25.89 -12.03
N LEU A 80 -19.66 -25.91 -13.11
CA LEU A 80 -20.52 -27.03 -13.54
C LEU A 80 -19.86 -27.92 -14.61
N ARG A 81 -18.65 -27.57 -15.03
CA ARG A 81 -17.89 -28.28 -16.06
C ARG A 81 -16.75 -29.08 -15.41
N PRO A 82 -16.84 -30.42 -15.34
CA PRO A 82 -15.83 -31.25 -14.71
C PRO A 82 -14.44 -31.11 -15.38
N ASP A 83 -14.41 -31.02 -16.71
CA ASP A 83 -13.15 -30.88 -17.46
C ASP A 83 -12.43 -29.55 -17.14
N ALA A 84 -13.20 -28.46 -16.96
CA ALA A 84 -12.65 -27.16 -16.62
C ALA A 84 -12.04 -27.18 -15.20
N LEU A 85 -12.69 -27.84 -14.25
CA LEU A 85 -12.17 -28.00 -12.88
C LEU A 85 -10.97 -28.94 -12.83
N ALA A 86 -10.93 -30.00 -13.65
CA ALA A 86 -9.76 -30.87 -13.74
C ALA A 86 -8.53 -30.08 -14.20
N GLN A 87 -8.70 -29.22 -15.20
CA GLN A 87 -7.66 -28.33 -15.69
C GLN A 87 -7.27 -27.25 -14.66
N ALA A 88 -8.24 -26.59 -14.04
CA ALA A 88 -8.00 -25.60 -13.01
C ALA A 88 -7.18 -26.17 -11.83
N ARG A 89 -7.54 -27.39 -11.40
CA ARG A 89 -6.84 -28.15 -10.35
C ARG A 89 -5.42 -28.52 -10.75
N ALA A 90 -5.19 -28.91 -12.00
CA ALA A 90 -3.84 -29.20 -12.48
C ALA A 90 -2.92 -27.98 -12.42
N SER A 91 -3.44 -26.78 -12.69
CA SER A 91 -2.66 -25.53 -12.64
C SER A 91 -2.51 -24.95 -11.23
N ASN A 92 -3.45 -25.18 -10.33
CA ASN A 92 -3.38 -24.69 -8.95
C ASN A 92 -4.02 -25.70 -7.97
N PRO A 93 -3.24 -26.70 -7.50
CA PRO A 93 -3.77 -27.79 -6.69
C PRO A 93 -4.12 -27.36 -5.25
N ALA A 94 -3.71 -26.18 -4.81
CA ALA A 94 -3.92 -25.69 -3.45
C ALA A 94 -5.29 -24.99 -3.24
N VAL A 95 -6.03 -24.75 -4.33
CA VAL A 95 -7.40 -24.18 -4.29
C VAL A 95 -8.43 -25.30 -4.14
N ASP A 96 -9.51 -25.03 -3.39
CA ASP A 96 -10.62 -25.96 -3.23
C ASP A 96 -11.59 -25.86 -4.43
N TRP A 97 -11.40 -26.75 -5.41
CA TRP A 97 -12.21 -26.81 -6.63
C TRP A 97 -13.41 -27.75 -6.49
N ARG A 98 -14.63 -27.22 -6.56
CA ARG A 98 -15.87 -27.99 -6.36
C ARG A 98 -16.75 -28.01 -7.59
N LEU A 99 -17.17 -29.21 -8.00
CA LEU A 99 -18.15 -29.40 -9.06
C LEU A 99 -19.55 -29.15 -8.50
N ILE A 100 -20.32 -28.28 -9.15
CA ILE A 100 -21.74 -28.07 -8.84
C ILE A 100 -22.59 -28.58 -10.01
N SER A 101 -23.51 -29.52 -9.77
CA SER A 101 -24.41 -30.05 -10.81
C SER A 101 -25.65 -29.16 -10.99
N GLY A 102 -25.92 -28.31 -9.99
CA GLY A 102 -26.98 -27.32 -9.99
C GLY A 102 -26.97 -26.50 -8.71
N LEU A 103 -27.99 -25.65 -8.56
CA LEU A 103 -28.11 -24.74 -7.41
C LEU A 103 -28.26 -25.46 -6.05
N ALA A 104 -28.64 -26.74 -6.04
CA ALA A 104 -28.74 -27.56 -4.83
C ALA A 104 -27.38 -27.97 -4.25
N ASP A 105 -26.34 -28.04 -5.09
CA ASP A 105 -24.98 -28.43 -4.69
C ASP A 105 -24.15 -27.21 -4.24
N TRP A 106 -24.80 -26.07 -4.06
CA TRP A 106 -24.12 -24.81 -3.74
C TRP A 106 -23.46 -24.87 -2.35
N PRO A 107 -22.25 -24.32 -2.16
CA PRO A 107 -21.57 -24.26 -0.87
C PRO A 107 -22.47 -23.69 0.25
N ALA A 108 -22.62 -24.43 1.34
CA ALA A 108 -23.45 -24.01 2.48
C ALA A 108 -22.70 -23.07 3.43
N GLU A 109 -21.38 -22.94 3.26
CA GLU A 109 -20.53 -22.10 4.10
C GLU A 109 -20.72 -20.61 3.83
N ALA A 110 -20.40 -19.79 4.84
CA ALA A 110 -20.32 -18.33 4.69
C ALA A 110 -18.95 -17.92 4.14
N PHE A 111 -18.93 -16.86 3.33
CA PHE A 111 -17.75 -16.29 2.70
C PHE A 111 -17.71 -14.78 2.92
N ASP A 112 -16.52 -14.25 3.19
CA ASP A 112 -16.33 -12.81 3.38
C ASP A 112 -16.41 -12.06 2.03
N LEU A 113 -16.10 -12.75 0.93
CA LEU A 113 -16.15 -12.23 -0.43
C LEU A 113 -16.67 -13.30 -1.40
N VAL A 114 -17.73 -12.97 -2.13
CA VAL A 114 -18.24 -13.79 -3.24
C VAL A 114 -17.93 -13.08 -4.56
N VAL A 115 -17.21 -13.76 -5.45
CA VAL A 115 -16.71 -13.23 -6.71
C VAL A 115 -17.45 -13.93 -7.86
N GLN A 116 -17.84 -13.16 -8.87
CA GLN A 116 -18.22 -13.72 -10.17
C GLN A 116 -17.55 -12.92 -11.29
N CYS A 117 -17.02 -13.64 -12.29
CA CYS A 117 -16.48 -13.07 -13.51
C CYS A 117 -17.13 -13.74 -14.73
N THR A 118 -17.93 -13.00 -15.50
CA THR A 118 -18.59 -13.44 -16.75
C THR A 118 -19.56 -14.64 -16.62
N VAL A 119 -20.11 -14.84 -15.43
CA VAL A 119 -21.07 -15.91 -15.15
C VAL A 119 -22.47 -15.54 -15.63
N PHE A 120 -22.94 -14.33 -15.31
CA PHE A 120 -24.34 -13.95 -15.53
C PHE A 120 -24.66 -13.71 -17.00
N SER A 121 -23.67 -13.32 -17.79
CA SER A 121 -23.80 -13.27 -19.25
C SER A 121 -23.91 -14.63 -19.91
N SER A 122 -23.55 -15.69 -19.19
CA SER A 122 -23.61 -17.08 -19.65
C SER A 122 -24.81 -17.85 -19.10
N LEU A 123 -25.48 -17.33 -18.07
CA LEU A 123 -26.71 -17.88 -17.52
C LEU A 123 -27.92 -17.55 -18.41
N PRO A 124 -28.68 -18.55 -18.90
CA PRO A 124 -29.86 -18.32 -19.73
C PRO A 124 -31.07 -17.93 -18.88
N GLY A 125 -31.73 -16.85 -19.26
CA GLY A 125 -33.00 -16.42 -18.66
C GLY A 125 -32.87 -15.71 -17.31
N ALA A 126 -33.85 -14.86 -17.02
CA ALA A 126 -33.85 -14.02 -15.82
C ALA A 126 -34.02 -14.81 -14.51
N GLU A 127 -34.69 -15.95 -14.55
CA GLU A 127 -34.93 -16.79 -13.37
C GLU A 127 -33.63 -17.41 -12.83
N ALA A 128 -32.83 -18.03 -13.70
CA ALA A 128 -31.54 -18.61 -13.32
C ALA A 128 -30.58 -17.55 -12.74
N ARG A 129 -30.58 -16.34 -13.32
CA ARG A 129 -29.78 -15.21 -12.81
C ARG A 129 -30.25 -14.76 -11.43
N ARG A 130 -31.56 -14.61 -11.20
CA ARG A 130 -32.10 -14.27 -9.88
C ARG A 130 -31.78 -15.33 -8.83
N ALA A 131 -31.96 -16.60 -9.17
CA ALA A 131 -31.68 -17.71 -8.26
C ALA A 131 -30.19 -17.79 -7.89
N THR A 132 -29.30 -17.58 -8.85
CA THR A 132 -27.85 -17.51 -8.62
C THR A 132 -27.46 -16.30 -7.77
N ALA A 133 -27.99 -15.11 -8.06
CA ALA A 133 -27.73 -13.91 -7.27
C ALA A 133 -28.20 -14.07 -5.81
N ALA A 134 -29.34 -14.74 -5.59
CA ALA A 134 -29.85 -15.03 -4.25
C ALA A 134 -28.92 -16.00 -3.49
N LEU A 135 -28.34 -16.99 -4.15
CA LEU A 135 -27.34 -17.89 -3.54
C LEU A 135 -26.04 -17.18 -3.19
N MET A 136 -25.53 -16.35 -4.11
CA MET A 136 -24.36 -15.49 -3.84
C MET A 136 -24.60 -14.57 -2.64
N SER A 137 -25.77 -13.95 -2.57
CA SER A 137 -26.21 -13.11 -1.46
C SER A 137 -26.24 -13.86 -0.14
N ARG A 138 -26.80 -15.07 -0.14
CA ARG A 138 -26.81 -15.93 1.07
C ARG A 138 -25.40 -16.35 1.49
N SER A 139 -24.52 -16.63 0.53
CA SER A 139 -23.13 -17.06 0.79
C SER A 139 -22.28 -15.92 1.37
N ALA A 140 -22.49 -14.69 0.90
CA ALA A 140 -21.87 -13.50 1.48
C ALA A 140 -22.42 -13.20 2.88
N GLY A 141 -23.70 -13.48 3.12
CA GLY A 141 -24.34 -13.22 4.40
C GLY A 141 -24.50 -11.71 4.68
N ALA A 142 -24.76 -11.36 5.94
CA ALA A 142 -25.08 -9.98 6.31
C ALA A 142 -23.86 -9.04 6.29
N ASP A 143 -22.64 -9.58 6.48
CA ASP A 143 -21.40 -8.82 6.64
C ASP A 143 -20.43 -8.99 5.45
N GLY A 144 -20.72 -9.91 4.53
CA GLY A 144 -19.87 -10.21 3.37
C GLY A 144 -20.03 -9.26 2.20
N HIS A 145 -19.14 -9.42 1.23
CA HIS A 145 -19.05 -8.57 0.05
C HIS A 145 -19.28 -9.37 -1.23
N ILE A 146 -19.77 -8.71 -2.27
CA ILE A 146 -19.98 -9.32 -3.58
C ILE A 146 -19.23 -8.50 -4.65
N PHE A 147 -18.30 -9.14 -5.35
CA PHE A 147 -17.61 -8.57 -6.50
C PHE A 147 -18.24 -9.08 -7.79
N TRP A 148 -18.54 -8.14 -8.69
CA TRP A 148 -19.10 -8.41 -9.99
C TRP A 148 -18.19 -7.89 -11.09
N TRP A 149 -17.87 -8.76 -12.04
CA TRP A 149 -17.31 -8.39 -13.35
C TRP A 149 -18.09 -9.11 -14.45
N ASP A 150 -18.81 -8.37 -15.30
CA ASP A 150 -19.55 -8.99 -16.41
C ASP A 150 -19.85 -8.04 -17.55
N SER A 151 -20.28 -8.59 -18.69
CA SER A 151 -20.91 -7.81 -19.75
C SER A 151 -22.23 -7.20 -19.26
N ARG A 152 -22.66 -6.13 -19.90
CA ARG A 152 -23.93 -5.45 -19.62
C ARG A 152 -25.13 -6.08 -20.34
N ARG A 153 -24.87 -7.11 -21.15
CA ARG A 153 -25.88 -7.88 -21.87
C ARG A 153 -25.47 -9.33 -21.90
N ALA A 154 -26.42 -10.23 -21.69
CA ALA A 154 -26.18 -11.65 -21.84
C ALA A 154 -25.69 -11.99 -23.25
N ASN A 155 -24.98 -13.11 -23.37
CA ASN A 155 -24.60 -13.63 -24.68
C ASN A 155 -25.84 -14.01 -25.48
N ASP A 156 -25.70 -14.10 -26.80
CA ASP A 156 -26.83 -14.41 -27.68
C ASP A 156 -27.44 -15.78 -27.38
N PHE A 157 -26.60 -16.78 -27.07
CA PHE A 157 -27.06 -18.10 -26.62
C PHE A 157 -27.74 -18.09 -25.23
N ALA A 158 -27.61 -16.99 -24.47
CA ALA A 158 -28.19 -16.80 -23.15
C ALA A 158 -29.36 -15.80 -23.15
N GLY A 159 -29.80 -15.33 -24.32
CA GLY A 159 -31.00 -14.51 -24.51
C GLY A 159 -30.78 -13.02 -24.76
N SER A 160 -29.52 -12.55 -24.84
CA SER A 160 -29.16 -11.14 -25.14
C SER A 160 -29.77 -10.08 -24.20
N ASP A 161 -30.33 -10.51 -23.06
CA ASP A 161 -31.00 -9.68 -22.06
C ASP A 161 -30.04 -8.63 -21.47
N PRO A 162 -30.51 -7.42 -21.12
CA PRO A 162 -29.72 -6.49 -20.34
C PRO A 162 -29.40 -7.06 -18.95
N LEU A 163 -28.17 -6.82 -18.48
CA LEU A 163 -27.69 -7.23 -17.16
C LEU A 163 -27.41 -6.00 -16.31
N ASP A 164 -28.02 -5.96 -15.12
CA ASP A 164 -27.77 -4.92 -14.13
C ASP A 164 -27.57 -5.55 -12.74
N PRO A 165 -26.33 -5.57 -12.22
CA PRO A 165 -26.06 -6.14 -10.91
C PRO A 165 -26.77 -5.38 -9.77
N ARG A 166 -27.13 -4.10 -9.98
CA ARG A 166 -27.80 -3.29 -8.95
C ARG A 166 -29.23 -3.76 -8.67
N VAL A 167 -29.86 -4.39 -9.65
CA VAL A 167 -31.19 -5.02 -9.51
C VAL A 167 -31.04 -6.41 -8.86
N LEU A 168 -30.00 -7.15 -9.22
CA LEU A 168 -29.76 -8.51 -8.72
C LEU A 168 -29.30 -8.55 -7.26
N PHE A 169 -28.56 -7.53 -6.81
CA PHE A 169 -28.05 -7.41 -5.44
C PHE A 169 -28.63 -6.20 -4.72
N SER A 170 -29.92 -5.92 -4.93
CA SER A 170 -30.60 -4.78 -4.31
C SER A 170 -30.52 -4.81 -2.78
N ASP A 171 -30.39 -5.99 -2.18
CA ASP A 171 -30.34 -6.21 -0.73
C ASP A 171 -28.97 -5.91 -0.11
N HIS A 172 -27.97 -5.52 -0.90
CA HIS A 172 -26.64 -5.12 -0.44
C HIS A 172 -26.38 -3.63 -0.68
N GLU A 173 -25.49 -3.01 0.09
CA GLU A 173 -25.06 -1.63 -0.16
C GLU A 173 -24.13 -1.59 -1.38
N LEU A 174 -24.42 -0.70 -2.33
CA LEU A 174 -23.55 -0.49 -3.48
C LEU A 174 -22.35 0.39 -3.10
N LEU A 175 -21.19 -0.23 -2.89
CA LEU A 175 -19.95 0.46 -2.51
C LEU A 175 -19.23 1.09 -3.71
N ALA A 176 -19.34 0.46 -4.88
CA ALA A 176 -18.76 0.96 -6.12
C ALA A 176 -19.47 0.39 -7.35
N TYR A 177 -19.65 1.22 -8.39
CA TYR A 177 -20.14 0.79 -9.70
C TYR A 177 -19.46 1.57 -10.81
N LYS A 178 -19.09 0.89 -11.90
CA LYS A 178 -18.55 1.54 -13.10
C LYS A 178 -18.86 0.71 -14.34
N THR A 179 -19.41 1.34 -15.38
CA THR A 179 -19.42 0.77 -16.73
C THR A 179 -18.05 0.97 -17.38
N VAL A 180 -17.50 -0.07 -17.99
CA VAL A 180 -16.13 -0.08 -18.53
C VAL A 180 -16.10 -0.58 -19.98
N PRO A 181 -15.28 0.03 -20.85
CA PRO A 181 -14.92 -0.59 -22.12
C PRO A 181 -13.77 -1.57 -21.93
N MET A 182 -13.68 -2.55 -22.82
CA MET A 182 -12.62 -3.56 -22.81
C MET A 182 -11.28 -2.95 -23.21
N LEU A 183 -11.30 -2.20 -24.31
CA LEU A 183 -10.17 -1.42 -24.75
C LEU A 183 -10.00 -0.16 -23.88
N PRO A 184 -8.78 0.41 -23.81
CA PRO A 184 -8.55 1.69 -23.14
C PRO A 184 -9.49 2.78 -23.67
N THR A 185 -10.13 3.52 -22.77
CA THR A 185 -10.85 4.73 -23.17
C THR A 185 -9.86 5.76 -23.71
N MET A 186 -10.35 6.72 -24.51
CA MET A 186 -9.56 7.91 -24.83
C MET A 186 -9.10 8.63 -23.55
N ASP A 187 -9.88 8.62 -22.46
CA ASP A 187 -9.45 9.20 -21.19
C ASP A 187 -8.28 8.46 -20.54
N GLU A 188 -8.14 7.17 -20.80
CA GLU A 188 -7.05 6.31 -20.32
C GLU A 188 -5.85 6.33 -21.26
N ALA A 189 -6.07 6.34 -22.57
CA ALA A 189 -5.04 6.51 -23.60
C ALA A 189 -4.43 7.92 -23.58
N LEU A 190 -5.25 8.94 -23.25
CA LEU A 190 -4.86 10.34 -23.07
C LEU A 190 -4.61 10.68 -21.59
N ARG A 191 -4.69 9.70 -20.67
CA ARG A 191 -4.25 9.84 -19.27
C ARG A 191 -2.82 10.40 -19.13
N PRO A 192 -1.90 10.14 -20.08
CA PRO A 192 -0.59 10.80 -20.11
C PRO A 192 -0.62 12.31 -20.40
N LEU A 193 -1.70 12.86 -20.99
CA LEU A 193 -1.83 14.27 -21.39
C LEU A 193 -2.63 15.08 -20.34
N ARG A 194 -2.00 15.62 -19.29
CA ARG A 194 -2.69 16.45 -18.29
C ARG A 194 -2.79 17.93 -18.75
N GLY A 195 -3.97 18.55 -18.58
CA GLY A 195 -4.27 19.96 -18.88
C GLY A 195 -5.32 20.14 -19.99
N LEU A 196 -5.12 19.50 -21.15
CA LEU A 196 -6.13 19.41 -22.21
C LEU A 196 -7.13 18.26 -21.99
N ARG A 197 -6.92 17.46 -20.93
CA ARG A 197 -7.70 16.26 -20.62
C ARG A 197 -9.20 16.53 -20.67
N SER A 198 -9.72 17.55 -19.99
CA SER A 198 -11.17 17.78 -19.95
C SER A 198 -11.76 18.19 -21.30
N LEU A 199 -11.06 19.04 -22.06
CA LEU A 199 -11.50 19.53 -23.37
C LEU A 199 -11.35 18.48 -24.48
N ALA A 200 -10.20 17.80 -24.56
CA ALA A 200 -9.94 16.73 -25.52
C ALA A 200 -10.72 15.45 -25.19
N SER A 201 -10.83 15.08 -23.90
CA SER A 201 -11.75 14.01 -23.45
C SER A 201 -13.18 14.33 -23.84
N ALA A 202 -13.67 15.55 -23.56
CA ALA A 202 -15.04 15.91 -23.87
C ALA A 202 -15.33 15.89 -25.38
N ALA A 203 -14.40 16.40 -26.19
CA ALA A 203 -14.54 16.42 -27.65
C ALA A 203 -14.41 15.02 -28.28
N LEU A 204 -13.56 14.14 -27.75
CA LEU A 204 -13.29 12.80 -28.29
C LEU A 204 -14.06 11.68 -27.58
N ARG A 205 -14.85 12.00 -26.54
CA ARG A 205 -15.70 11.05 -25.82
C ARG A 205 -16.63 10.24 -26.74
N PRO A 206 -17.24 10.83 -27.79
CA PRO A 206 -18.05 10.09 -28.74
C PRO A 206 -17.28 9.02 -29.53
N MET A 207 -15.96 9.16 -29.65
CA MET A 207 -15.06 8.23 -30.35
C MET A 207 -14.51 7.13 -29.43
N SER A 208 -14.85 7.13 -28.14
CA SER A 208 -14.39 6.11 -27.19
C SER A 208 -15.09 4.77 -27.41
N HIS A 209 -14.37 3.67 -27.15
CA HIS A 209 -14.92 2.32 -27.29
C HIS A 209 -16.18 2.12 -26.44
N ARG A 210 -17.12 1.34 -26.98
CA ARG A 210 -18.37 1.02 -26.31
C ARG A 210 -18.11 0.37 -24.94
N ARG A 211 -18.83 0.85 -23.93
CA ARG A 211 -18.79 0.29 -22.57
C ARG A 211 -19.66 -0.95 -22.52
N THR A 212 -19.07 -2.08 -22.89
CA THR A 212 -19.74 -3.38 -22.98
C THR A 212 -19.82 -4.10 -21.64
N HIS A 213 -19.00 -3.71 -20.66
CA HIS A 213 -18.92 -4.38 -19.36
C HIS A 213 -19.25 -3.44 -18.19
N CYS A 214 -19.49 -4.00 -17.02
CA CYS A 214 -19.54 -3.29 -15.77
C CYS A 214 -18.81 -4.04 -14.67
N VAL A 215 -18.26 -3.26 -13.73
CA VAL A 215 -17.67 -3.74 -12.49
C VAL A 215 -18.46 -3.15 -11.32
N ALA A 216 -18.75 -3.96 -10.31
CA ALA A 216 -19.44 -3.52 -9.11
C ALA A 216 -18.89 -4.21 -7.86
N LEU A 217 -18.97 -3.50 -6.74
CA LEU A 217 -18.69 -4.03 -5.42
C LEU A 217 -19.87 -3.70 -4.52
N PHE A 218 -20.42 -4.73 -3.88
CA PHE A 218 -21.48 -4.64 -2.91
C PHE A 218 -20.96 -5.06 -1.54
N GLY A 219 -21.53 -4.50 -0.48
CA GLY A 219 -21.18 -4.82 0.90
C GLY A 219 -22.41 -4.81 1.83
N PRO A 220 -22.20 -4.95 3.14
CA PRO A 220 -23.27 -4.98 4.12
C PRO A 220 -24.15 -3.73 4.04
N ARG A 221 -25.49 -3.89 4.03
CA ARG A 221 -26.39 -2.75 4.18
C ARG A 221 -26.19 -2.14 5.55
N ARG A 222 -25.79 -0.86 5.63
CA ARG A 222 -25.88 -0.08 6.87
C ARG A 222 -27.30 -0.23 7.44
N ARG A 223 -27.45 -0.94 8.55
CA ARG A 223 -28.61 -0.76 9.41
C ARG A 223 -28.64 0.72 9.75
N ALA A 224 -29.77 1.39 9.50
CA ALA A 224 -30.02 2.70 10.08
C ALA A 224 -29.65 2.60 11.56
N GLN A 225 -28.75 3.47 12.02
CA GLN A 225 -28.39 3.52 13.43
C GLN A 225 -29.66 3.76 14.23
N VAL A 226 -30.25 2.68 14.76
CA VAL A 226 -31.12 2.76 15.91
C VAL A 226 -30.21 3.24 17.02
N ALA A 227 -30.47 4.45 17.52
CA ALA A 227 -29.80 4.97 18.70
C ALA A 227 -29.90 3.91 19.81
N MET A 228 -28.75 3.35 20.21
CA MET A 228 -28.72 2.41 21.33
C MET A 228 -29.05 3.19 22.61
N PRO A 229 -29.98 2.70 23.44
CA PRO A 229 -30.26 3.32 24.72
C PRO A 229 -29.01 3.25 25.61
N ALA A 230 -28.73 4.37 26.28
CA ALA A 230 -27.63 4.52 27.21
C ALA A 230 -27.84 3.57 28.40
N GLY A 231 -27.17 2.43 28.40
CA GLY A 231 -27.12 1.55 29.57
C GLY A 231 -27.03 0.07 29.20
N LEU A 232 -25.82 -0.41 28.86
CA LEU A 232 -25.34 -1.77 29.10
C LEU A 232 -23.93 -1.95 28.50
N LEU A 233 -22.95 -1.29 29.11
CA LEU A 233 -21.54 -1.65 29.04
C LEU A 233 -20.97 -1.56 30.46
N GLN A 234 -21.31 -2.56 31.28
CA GLN A 234 -20.56 -2.88 32.49
C GLN A 234 -20.09 -4.32 32.38
N GLN A 235 -18.98 -4.52 31.66
CA GLN A 235 -17.96 -5.48 32.07
C GLN A 235 -16.61 -4.80 31.86
N ALA A 236 -15.91 -4.63 32.98
CA ALA A 236 -14.71 -3.82 33.08
C ALA A 236 -13.56 -4.41 32.23
N PRO A 237 -12.83 -3.60 31.46
CA PRO A 237 -11.54 -4.01 30.94
C PRO A 237 -10.56 -4.24 32.12
N PRO A 238 -9.56 -5.12 31.97
CA PRO A 238 -8.54 -5.30 33.00
C PRO A 238 -7.88 -3.94 33.31
N PRO A 239 -7.48 -3.70 34.57
CA PRO A 239 -7.13 -2.37 35.04
C PRO A 239 -5.97 -1.80 34.23
N ALA A 240 -6.26 -0.71 33.52
CA ALA A 240 -5.25 0.15 32.94
C ALA A 240 -4.40 0.72 34.09
N VAL A 241 -3.09 0.51 34.00
CA VAL A 241 -2.13 1.23 34.84
C VAL A 241 -2.36 2.71 34.60
N ALA A 242 -2.80 3.43 35.62
CA ALA A 242 -3.13 4.84 35.53
C ALA A 242 -1.90 5.67 35.13
N HIS A 243 -1.88 6.15 33.90
CA HIS A 243 -1.07 7.28 33.47
C HIS A 243 -2.03 8.36 32.99
N GLY A 244 -1.77 9.61 33.42
CA GLY A 244 -2.66 10.76 33.25
C GLY A 244 -3.14 10.96 31.82
N THR A 245 -4.30 11.61 31.68
CA THR A 245 -5.01 11.83 30.41
C THR A 245 -4.09 12.34 29.28
N ASP A 246 -3.99 11.57 28.19
CA ASP A 246 -3.17 11.80 26.98
C ASP A 246 -3.31 13.19 26.32
N LYS A 247 -4.37 13.96 26.64
CA LYS A 247 -4.65 15.25 26.02
C LYS A 247 -3.76 16.41 26.47
N ASP A 248 -3.15 16.34 27.65
CA ASP A 248 -2.24 17.40 28.12
C ASP A 248 -0.76 17.06 27.88
N LEU A 249 -0.41 15.78 27.65
CA LEU A 249 0.97 15.33 27.50
C LEU A 249 1.67 15.77 26.20
N LEU A 250 0.90 16.17 25.18
CA LEU A 250 1.40 16.59 23.86
C LEU A 250 1.58 18.12 23.74
N ARG A 251 1.02 18.92 24.66
CA ARG A 251 1.02 20.39 24.59
C ARG A 251 2.38 21.04 24.91
N ASP A 252 3.26 20.32 25.60
CA ASP A 252 4.53 20.85 26.12
C ASP A 252 5.78 20.21 25.49
N LEU A 253 5.72 19.74 24.24
CA LEU A 253 6.91 19.31 23.52
C LEU A 253 7.57 20.54 22.86
N PRO A 254 8.64 21.11 23.43
CA PRO A 254 9.25 22.32 22.86
C PRO A 254 9.82 21.98 21.48
N LEU A 255 9.22 22.55 20.44
CA LEU A 255 9.74 22.44 19.09
C LEU A 255 11.10 23.13 19.02
N GLN A 256 12.11 22.38 18.57
CA GLN A 256 13.43 22.92 18.34
C GLN A 256 13.71 22.91 16.83
N PRO A 257 13.90 24.07 16.19
CA PRO A 257 14.31 24.14 14.80
C PRO A 257 15.57 23.30 14.57
N ALA A 258 15.62 22.56 13.45
CA ALA A 258 16.73 21.65 13.13
C ALA A 258 18.11 22.33 13.26
N VAL A 259 18.22 23.56 12.75
CA VAL A 259 19.47 24.35 12.81
C VAL A 259 19.88 24.66 14.26
N ALA A 260 18.93 25.03 15.12
CA ALA A 260 19.18 25.29 16.54
C ALA A 260 19.57 24.02 17.32
N ALA A 261 19.19 22.85 16.82
CA ALA A 261 19.58 21.55 17.35
C ALA A 261 20.97 21.07 16.85
N GLY A 262 21.63 21.82 15.96
CA GLY A 262 22.89 21.42 15.33
C GLY A 262 22.72 20.53 14.08
N LEU A 263 21.48 20.29 13.64
CA LEU A 263 21.16 19.55 12.42
C LEU A 263 21.16 20.51 11.22
N ALA A 264 22.34 21.05 10.88
CA ALA A 264 22.47 22.08 9.84
C ALA A 264 21.96 21.62 8.45
N LEU A 265 21.92 20.31 8.20
CA LEU A 265 21.48 19.69 6.94
C LEU A 265 20.07 19.07 7.03
N GLY A 266 19.34 19.29 8.13
CA GLY A 266 18.09 18.58 8.43
C GLY A 266 18.33 17.19 9.04
N ALA A 267 17.28 16.58 9.58
CA ALA A 267 17.36 15.27 10.25
C ALA A 267 17.45 14.11 9.25
N TRP A 268 17.05 14.34 8.00
CA TRP A 268 16.87 13.32 6.97
C TRP A 268 17.90 13.42 5.84
N GLU A 269 19.05 14.05 6.10
CA GLU A 269 20.10 14.34 5.11
C GLU A 269 20.62 13.09 4.39
N VAL A 270 20.49 11.91 5.02
CA VAL A 270 20.77 10.61 4.42
C VAL A 270 20.03 10.39 3.08
N PHE A 271 18.85 11.00 2.89
CA PHE A 271 18.12 10.97 1.62
C PHE A 271 18.53 12.07 0.64
N GLN A 272 19.64 12.76 0.89
CA GLN A 272 20.38 13.57 -0.08
C GLN A 272 21.79 13.00 -0.31
N HIS A 273 22.06 11.78 0.16
CA HIS A 273 23.25 11.01 -0.20
C HIS A 273 23.02 10.24 -1.50
N ARG A 274 23.72 10.65 -2.57
CA ARG A 274 23.51 10.13 -3.94
C ARG A 274 23.61 8.60 -4.05
N PRO A 275 24.68 7.92 -3.57
CA PRO A 275 24.79 6.46 -3.68
C PRO A 275 23.58 5.72 -3.09
N LEU A 276 23.09 6.18 -1.93
CA LEU A 276 21.92 5.60 -1.27
C LEU A 276 20.65 5.83 -2.08
N LEU A 277 20.42 7.06 -2.54
CA LEU A 277 19.25 7.37 -3.37
C LEU A 277 19.27 6.61 -4.71
N GLU A 278 20.43 6.31 -5.28
CA GLU A 278 20.53 5.52 -6.51
C GLU A 278 20.11 4.08 -6.31
N VAL A 279 20.42 3.47 -5.16
CA VAL A 279 19.91 2.15 -4.76
C VAL A 279 18.39 2.19 -4.61
N TYR A 280 17.87 3.19 -3.87
CA TYR A 280 16.43 3.38 -3.69
C TYR A 280 15.70 3.60 -5.03
N ALA A 281 16.22 4.48 -5.88
CA ALA A 281 15.62 4.81 -7.16
C ALA A 281 15.62 3.60 -8.10
N ARG A 282 16.74 2.87 -8.19
CA ARG A 282 16.85 1.67 -9.03
C ARG A 282 15.84 0.60 -8.63
N HIS A 283 15.63 0.40 -7.32
CA HIS A 283 14.65 -0.57 -6.81
C HIS A 283 13.23 -0.31 -7.34
N TYR A 284 12.84 0.96 -7.47
CA TYR A 284 11.53 1.37 -7.99
C TYR A 284 11.51 1.71 -9.49
N GLY A 285 12.60 1.48 -10.23
CA GLY A 285 12.71 1.88 -11.64
C GLY A 285 12.67 3.39 -11.85
N HIS A 286 13.12 4.16 -10.87
CA HIS A 286 13.25 5.61 -10.89
C HIS A 286 14.69 6.03 -11.21
N ARG A 287 14.91 7.33 -11.41
CA ARG A 287 16.23 7.94 -11.60
C ARG A 287 16.48 9.00 -10.53
N VAL A 288 17.74 9.25 -10.21
CA VAL A 288 18.14 10.40 -9.39
C VAL A 288 18.63 11.50 -10.33
N ILE A 289 18.07 12.70 -10.21
CA ILE A 289 18.58 13.90 -10.89
C ILE A 289 19.02 14.93 -9.86
N ASP A 290 19.89 15.83 -10.28
CA ASP A 290 20.29 17.01 -9.50
C ASP A 290 19.48 18.22 -9.99
N ALA A 291 18.79 18.89 -9.07
CA ALA A 291 18.04 20.10 -9.32
C ALA A 291 18.60 21.23 -8.45
N ASP A 292 19.59 21.95 -9.00
CA ASP A 292 20.30 23.05 -8.35
C ASP A 292 20.82 22.67 -6.94
N GLY A 293 21.50 21.52 -6.83
CA GLY A 293 22.09 21.01 -5.59
C GLY A 293 21.14 20.17 -4.73
N VAL A 294 19.88 19.99 -5.14
CA VAL A 294 18.92 19.10 -4.48
C VAL A 294 18.79 17.82 -5.30
N LEU A 295 19.01 16.68 -4.66
CA LEU A 295 18.78 15.38 -5.28
C LEU A 295 17.29 15.04 -5.29
N VAL A 296 16.81 14.65 -6.47
CA VAL A 296 15.40 14.39 -6.73
C VAL A 296 15.26 12.98 -7.29
N VAL A 297 14.44 12.14 -6.64
CA VAL A 297 14.06 10.84 -7.16
C VAL A 297 12.90 11.03 -8.13
N VAL A 298 13.15 10.84 -9.42
CA VAL A 298 12.18 11.06 -10.48
C VAL A 298 11.77 9.77 -11.17
N LYS A 299 10.46 9.56 -11.28
CA LYS A 299 9.90 8.65 -12.25
C LYS A 299 9.86 9.36 -13.60
N GLN A 300 10.72 8.93 -14.52
CA GLN A 300 10.82 9.51 -15.85
C GLN A 300 10.29 8.52 -16.89
N LEU A 301 9.59 9.03 -17.91
CA LEU A 301 9.21 8.26 -19.09
C LEU A 301 10.01 8.73 -20.31
N PRO A 302 10.43 7.82 -21.21
CA PRO A 302 11.07 8.19 -22.47
C PRO A 302 10.22 9.22 -23.23
N LEU A 303 10.84 10.26 -23.80
CA LEU A 303 10.22 11.34 -24.58
C LEU A 303 9.25 12.28 -23.83
N VAL A 304 8.84 11.89 -22.62
CA VAL A 304 7.75 12.50 -21.84
C VAL A 304 8.32 13.32 -20.68
N GLY A 305 9.47 12.94 -20.13
CA GLY A 305 10.14 13.67 -19.05
C GLY A 305 9.70 13.21 -17.66
N ALA A 306 9.93 14.06 -16.64
CA ALA A 306 9.68 13.72 -15.24
C ALA A 306 8.18 13.74 -14.91
N MET A 307 7.62 12.57 -14.59
CA MET A 307 6.20 12.38 -14.25
C MET A 307 5.92 12.72 -12.79
N ARG A 308 6.71 12.12 -11.89
CA ARG A 308 6.60 12.28 -10.44
C ARG A 308 7.99 12.44 -9.87
N ALA A 309 8.15 13.37 -8.95
CA ALA A 309 9.37 13.61 -8.19
C ALA A 309 9.08 13.44 -6.70
N GLN A 310 9.99 12.76 -6.01
CA GLN A 310 10.05 12.70 -4.57
C GLN A 310 11.36 13.35 -4.13
N VAL A 311 11.26 14.22 -3.14
CA VAL A 311 12.40 14.91 -2.55
C VAL A 311 12.30 14.81 -1.04
N TYR A 312 13.38 14.42 -0.40
CA TYR A 312 13.48 14.29 1.05
C TYR A 312 14.69 15.10 1.52
N SER A 313 14.53 15.88 2.59
CA SER A 313 15.56 16.75 3.16
C SER A 313 16.22 17.72 2.17
N PRO A 314 15.46 18.42 1.29
CA PRO A 314 16.07 19.30 0.28
C PRO A 314 16.93 20.43 0.86
N GLU A 315 16.70 20.78 2.13
CA GLU A 315 17.53 21.70 2.90
C GLU A 315 18.99 21.26 3.04
N ALA A 316 19.29 19.96 2.96
CA ALA A 316 20.67 19.46 3.01
C ALA A 316 21.49 19.92 1.80
N GLY A 317 20.83 20.08 0.65
CA GLY A 317 21.46 20.51 -0.60
C GLY A 317 21.35 22.02 -0.86
N ALA A 318 20.25 22.63 -0.44
CA ALA A 318 19.91 24.00 -0.83
C ALA A 318 19.63 24.97 0.34
N GLY A 319 19.77 24.52 1.59
CA GLY A 319 19.46 25.33 2.77
C GLY A 319 18.02 25.84 2.76
N ALA A 320 17.79 27.04 3.31
CA ALA A 320 16.44 27.64 3.38
C ALA A 320 15.84 27.98 2.00
N ASP A 321 16.65 28.12 0.95
CA ASP A 321 16.19 28.45 -0.40
C ASP A 321 15.68 27.24 -1.20
N TRP A 322 15.65 26.05 -0.60
CA TRP A 322 15.31 24.80 -1.28
C TRP A 322 13.99 24.87 -2.07
N SER A 323 12.97 25.55 -1.53
CA SER A 323 11.64 25.62 -2.16
C SER A 323 11.67 26.41 -3.47
N ARG A 324 12.42 27.51 -3.53
CA ARG A 324 12.65 28.30 -4.75
C ARG A 324 13.45 27.53 -5.79
N ARG A 325 14.43 26.72 -5.37
CA ARG A 325 15.21 25.87 -6.30
C ARG A 325 14.33 24.82 -6.96
N LEU A 326 13.43 24.21 -6.19
CA LEU A 326 12.47 23.24 -6.70
C LEU A 326 11.33 23.87 -7.54
N GLU A 327 11.08 25.18 -7.46
CA GLU A 327 10.08 25.84 -8.32
C GLU A 327 10.41 25.73 -9.82
N ARG A 328 11.71 25.66 -10.15
CA ARG A 328 12.22 25.51 -11.51
C ARG A 328 12.07 24.08 -12.04
N LEU A 329 11.84 23.10 -11.16
CA LEU A 329 11.75 21.70 -11.54
C LEU A 329 10.47 21.45 -12.37
N SER A 330 10.67 21.08 -13.62
CA SER A 330 9.58 20.72 -14.53
C SER A 330 9.18 19.25 -14.35
N VAL A 331 8.27 18.99 -13.42
CA VAL A 331 7.72 17.65 -13.12
C VAL A 331 6.19 17.68 -13.12
N GLY A 332 5.52 16.56 -13.34
CA GLY A 332 4.05 16.48 -13.30
C GLY A 332 3.45 16.51 -11.89
N GLU A 333 4.12 15.89 -10.92
CA GLU A 333 3.78 15.88 -9.50
C GLU A 333 5.07 15.92 -8.67
N LEU A 334 5.10 16.79 -7.67
CA LEU A 334 6.24 16.93 -6.76
C LEU A 334 5.77 16.70 -5.33
N VAL A 335 6.36 15.71 -4.67
CA VAL A 335 6.21 15.47 -3.23
C VAL A 335 7.51 15.82 -2.55
N VAL A 336 7.45 16.68 -1.54
CA VAL A 336 8.63 17.12 -0.78
C VAL A 336 8.41 16.86 0.71
N MET A 337 9.41 16.28 1.37
CA MET A 337 9.50 16.18 2.82
C MET A 337 10.70 16.97 3.31
N SER A 338 10.50 17.87 4.27
CA SER A 338 11.55 18.76 4.80
C SER A 338 11.37 19.00 6.31
N ASN A 339 12.47 19.28 7.01
CA ASN A 339 12.48 19.82 8.36
C ASN A 339 12.51 21.35 8.41
N LEU A 340 12.57 22.02 7.25
CA LEU A 340 12.45 23.47 7.13
C LEU A 340 11.15 23.85 6.42
N PRO A 341 10.48 24.94 6.83
CA PRO A 341 9.33 25.44 6.12
C PRO A 341 9.74 25.92 4.71
N ALA A 342 8.84 25.73 3.75
CA ALA A 342 8.96 26.30 2.41
C ALA A 342 8.66 27.81 2.40
N ALA A 343 8.96 28.48 1.28
CA ALA A 343 8.50 29.84 1.03
C ALA A 343 6.96 29.93 1.07
N ALA A 344 6.43 31.12 1.36
CA ALA A 344 4.97 31.36 1.56
C ALA A 344 4.08 30.94 0.37
N SER A 345 4.64 30.77 -0.84
CA SER A 345 3.95 30.24 -2.03
C SER A 345 3.56 28.76 -1.90
N TRP A 346 4.07 28.05 -0.89
CA TRP A 346 3.84 26.63 -0.68
C TRP A 346 2.91 26.39 0.50
N GLN A 347 1.91 25.54 0.30
CA GLN A 347 1.01 25.09 1.38
C GLN A 347 1.32 23.63 1.73
N PRO A 348 1.50 23.30 3.03
CA PRO A 348 1.65 21.92 3.47
C PRO A 348 0.42 21.08 3.10
N ALA A 349 0.65 19.86 2.63
CA ALA A 349 -0.41 18.91 2.26
C ALA A 349 -1.07 18.25 3.48
N CYS A 350 -0.41 18.30 4.64
CA CYS A 350 -0.94 17.79 5.90
C CYS A 350 -1.03 18.96 6.90
N PRO A 351 -2.25 19.34 7.34
CA PRO A 351 -2.42 20.37 8.37
C PRO A 351 -2.10 19.86 9.79
N ASP A 352 -1.83 18.56 9.97
CA ASP A 352 -1.46 17.98 11.27
C ASP A 352 0.03 18.19 11.59
N GLU A 353 0.34 18.36 12.87
CA GLU A 353 1.69 18.52 13.42
C GLU A 353 2.54 17.25 13.17
N LEU A 354 3.29 17.24 12.06
CA LEU A 354 4.34 16.27 11.81
C LEU A 354 5.61 16.71 12.55
N VAL A 355 6.21 15.79 13.30
CA VAL A 355 7.48 16.02 13.99
C VAL A 355 8.43 14.83 13.81
N SER A 356 9.72 15.12 13.70
CA SER A 356 10.79 14.14 13.81
C SER A 356 11.28 14.07 15.25
N MET A 357 11.54 12.85 15.74
CA MET A 357 12.13 12.64 17.06
C MET A 357 13.60 12.25 16.88
N VAL A 358 14.49 13.19 17.17
CA VAL A 358 15.94 13.02 16.98
C VAL A 358 16.62 12.84 18.32
N ILE A 359 17.39 11.78 18.48
CA ILE A 359 18.19 11.52 19.68
C ILE A 359 19.58 12.12 19.49
N ASP A 360 20.01 12.94 20.46
CA ASP A 360 21.37 13.45 20.54
C ASP A 360 22.31 12.39 21.12
N LEU A 361 23.19 11.86 20.28
CA LEU A 361 24.17 10.84 20.61
C LEU A 361 25.55 11.43 20.94
N ARG A 362 25.73 12.75 20.89
CA ARG A 362 27.04 13.39 21.14
C ARG A 362 27.46 13.25 22.60
N GLY A 363 28.76 13.12 22.83
CA GLY A 363 29.38 12.86 24.12
C GLY A 363 29.76 11.39 24.27
N ASP A 364 30.10 10.97 25.48
CA ASP A 364 30.33 9.57 25.82
C ASP A 364 29.03 8.83 26.16
N GLU A 365 29.14 7.52 26.33
CA GLU A 365 28.04 6.64 26.70
C GLU A 365 27.37 7.09 28.00
N GLN A 366 28.16 7.45 29.02
CA GLN A 366 27.66 7.85 30.32
C GLN A 366 26.80 9.13 30.24
N THR A 367 27.27 10.10 29.45
CA THR A 367 26.58 11.38 29.21
C THR A 367 25.28 11.16 28.45
N MET A 368 25.28 10.32 27.40
CA MET A 368 24.05 9.98 26.68
C MET A 368 23.06 9.26 27.60
N TRP A 369 23.53 8.26 28.35
CA TRP A 369 22.71 7.48 29.28
C TRP A 369 22.08 8.32 30.40
N ALA A 370 22.79 9.35 30.87
CA ALA A 370 22.32 10.29 31.87
C ALA A 370 21.13 11.14 31.38
N ARG A 371 21.05 11.44 30.07
CA ARG A 371 19.94 12.22 29.47
C ARG A 371 18.61 11.48 29.54
N PHE A 372 18.62 10.15 29.45
CA PHE A 372 17.40 9.35 29.46
C PHE A 372 16.61 9.52 30.76
N GLU A 373 15.31 9.28 30.72
CA GLU A 373 14.50 9.21 31.93
C GLU A 373 14.81 7.92 32.71
N GLN A 374 14.61 7.95 34.03
CA GLN A 374 14.83 6.77 34.88
C GLN A 374 14.04 5.54 34.42
N ARG A 375 12.81 5.74 33.93
CA ARG A 375 11.98 4.67 33.39
C ARG A 375 12.59 4.01 32.15
N ALA A 376 13.22 4.78 31.25
CA ALA A 376 13.88 4.23 30.07
C ALA A 376 15.10 3.40 30.47
N ARG A 377 15.96 3.92 31.36
CA ARG A 377 17.12 3.18 31.88
C ARG A 377 16.72 1.87 32.56
N THR A 378 15.64 1.90 33.34
CA THR A 378 15.13 0.72 34.05
C THR A 378 14.58 -0.32 33.07
N ALA A 379 13.79 0.11 32.09
CA ALA A 379 13.27 -0.76 31.04
C ALA A 379 14.37 -1.37 30.16
N ALA A 380 15.41 -0.60 29.82
CA ALA A 380 16.56 -1.09 29.07
C ALA A 380 17.33 -2.19 29.84
N ARG A 381 17.62 -1.97 31.13
CA ARG A 381 18.26 -2.97 32.01
C ARG A 381 17.39 -4.21 32.23
N LYS A 382 16.06 -4.05 32.22
CA LYS A 382 15.12 -5.18 32.33
C LYS A 382 15.23 -6.11 31.13
N GLY A 383 15.26 -5.56 29.91
CA GLY A 383 15.44 -6.35 28.69
C GLY A 383 16.79 -7.06 28.65
N GLU A 384 17.86 -6.36 29.04
CA GLU A 384 19.21 -6.92 29.15
C GLU A 384 19.28 -8.11 30.12
N ARG A 385 18.79 -7.94 31.36
CA ARG A 385 18.78 -9.00 32.38
C ARG A 385 17.91 -10.20 32.00
N ALA A 386 16.90 -9.97 31.15
CA ALA A 386 16.05 -11.03 30.63
C ALA A 386 16.72 -11.82 29.49
N GLY A 387 17.93 -11.44 29.06
CA GLY A 387 18.68 -12.13 28.01
C GLY A 387 18.24 -11.78 26.59
N VAL A 388 17.61 -10.61 26.39
CA VAL A 388 17.32 -10.11 25.04
C VAL A 388 18.63 -9.64 24.40
N GLU A 389 19.09 -10.35 23.38
CA GLU A 389 20.30 -10.02 22.63
C GLU A 389 19.96 -9.09 21.47
N ILE A 390 20.76 -8.04 21.28
CA ILE A 390 20.65 -7.12 20.13
C ILE A 390 21.87 -7.29 19.26
N VAL A 391 21.69 -7.87 18.07
CA VAL A 391 22.78 -8.25 17.17
C VAL A 391 22.74 -7.40 15.90
N PRO A 392 23.78 -6.63 15.58
CA PRO A 392 23.91 -6.00 14.28
C PRO A 392 24.18 -7.07 13.20
N THR A 393 23.36 -7.10 12.16
CA THR A 393 23.43 -8.10 11.09
C THR A 393 23.15 -7.50 9.72
N ASN A 394 23.73 -8.12 8.71
CA ASN A 394 23.49 -7.88 7.28
C ASN A 394 23.08 -9.16 6.53
N ARG A 395 22.73 -10.23 7.26
CA ARG A 395 22.36 -11.51 6.67
C ARG A 395 20.96 -11.42 6.04
N PRO A 396 20.76 -11.90 4.79
CA PRO A 396 19.45 -11.89 4.14
C PRO A 396 18.36 -12.62 4.94
N ASP A 397 18.69 -13.74 5.57
CA ASP A 397 17.74 -14.54 6.37
C ASP A 397 17.26 -13.78 7.61
N ASP A 398 18.18 -13.12 8.32
CA ASP A 398 17.85 -12.27 9.46
C ASP A 398 16.91 -11.12 9.06
N MET A 399 17.15 -10.52 7.88
CA MET A 399 16.27 -9.49 7.35
C MET A 399 14.88 -10.03 7.00
N ALA A 400 14.78 -11.24 6.45
CA ALA A 400 13.51 -11.88 6.15
C ALA A 400 12.72 -12.22 7.43
N GLU A 401 13.39 -12.78 8.45
CA GLU A 401 12.77 -13.06 9.75
C GLU A 401 12.26 -11.78 10.43
N PHE A 402 13.07 -10.72 10.46
CA PHE A 402 12.67 -9.41 10.97
C PHE A 402 11.49 -8.83 10.19
N HIS A 403 11.54 -8.85 8.86
CA HIS A 403 10.51 -8.29 8.00
C HIS A 403 9.16 -8.98 8.24
N ALA A 404 9.16 -10.31 8.39
CA ALA A 404 7.97 -11.07 8.75
C ALA A 404 7.39 -10.68 10.13
N VAL A 405 8.24 -10.36 11.12
CA VAL A 405 7.77 -9.82 12.42
C VAL A 405 7.07 -8.49 12.22
N VAL A 406 7.68 -7.56 11.48
CA VAL A 406 7.12 -6.23 11.24
C VAL A 406 5.80 -6.31 10.46
N GLU A 407 5.71 -7.15 9.44
CA GLU A 407 4.47 -7.37 8.68
C GLU A 407 3.34 -7.89 9.57
N ARG A 408 3.62 -8.85 10.48
CA ARG A 408 2.62 -9.33 11.45
C ARG A 408 2.17 -8.22 12.41
N LEU A 409 3.11 -7.42 12.93
CA LEU A 409 2.78 -6.30 13.80
C LEU A 409 1.94 -5.25 13.08
N SER A 410 2.23 -4.96 11.82
CA SER A 410 1.46 -4.04 10.99
C SER A 410 0.07 -4.58 10.62
N ALA A 411 -0.09 -5.90 10.46
CA ALA A 411 -1.40 -6.53 10.25
C ALA A 411 -2.34 -6.38 11.46
N GLY A 412 -1.80 -6.17 12.67
CA GLY A 412 -2.53 -5.93 13.92
C GLY A 412 -3.11 -4.52 14.10
N GLY A 413 -3.02 -3.64 13.09
CA GLY A 413 -3.73 -2.35 13.07
C GLY A 413 -2.86 -1.09 13.19
N THR A 414 -1.52 -1.19 13.23
CA THR A 414 -0.61 -0.03 13.21
C THR A 414 -0.24 0.37 11.77
N ARG A 415 -0.71 1.57 11.39
CA ARG A 415 -0.80 2.15 10.03
C ARG A 415 0.51 2.74 9.46
N PHE A 416 1.56 1.95 9.28
CA PHE A 416 2.73 2.41 8.50
C PHE A 416 3.01 1.49 7.31
N PRO A 417 3.31 2.04 6.12
CA PRO A 417 3.73 1.24 4.99
C PRO A 417 5.09 0.59 5.32
N VAL A 418 5.12 -0.74 5.32
CA VAL A 418 6.36 -1.52 5.48
C VAL A 418 7.12 -1.47 4.15
N PRO A 419 8.38 -0.98 4.11
CA PRO A 419 9.22 -1.07 2.92
C PRO A 419 9.35 -2.51 2.42
N ALA A 420 9.44 -2.70 1.11
CA ALA A 420 9.66 -4.02 0.52
C ALA A 420 10.98 -4.62 1.03
N LEU A 421 10.98 -5.91 1.37
CA LEU A 421 12.18 -6.63 1.85
C LEU A 421 13.37 -6.45 0.88
N GLY A 422 13.12 -6.53 -0.43
CA GLY A 422 14.15 -6.34 -1.45
C GLY A 422 14.81 -4.96 -1.43
N LEU A 423 14.10 -3.90 -0.99
CA LEU A 423 14.70 -2.58 -0.81
C LEU A 423 15.63 -2.56 0.41
N VAL A 424 15.18 -3.15 1.53
CA VAL A 424 15.98 -3.25 2.76
C VAL A 424 17.27 -4.02 2.50
N GLN A 425 17.16 -5.18 1.84
CA GLN A 425 18.31 -5.99 1.45
C GLN A 425 19.25 -5.24 0.51
N ALA A 426 18.73 -4.51 -0.48
CA ALA A 426 19.57 -3.73 -1.39
C ALA A 426 20.32 -2.59 -0.68
N LEU A 427 19.66 -1.87 0.22
CA LEU A 427 20.28 -0.77 0.98
C LEU A 427 21.36 -1.27 1.94
N ILE A 428 21.08 -2.33 2.71
CA ILE A 428 22.06 -2.92 3.63
C ILE A 428 23.19 -3.59 2.86
N GLY A 429 22.90 -4.33 1.79
CA GLY A 429 23.90 -4.97 0.93
C GLY A 429 24.82 -3.97 0.23
N ALA A 430 24.34 -2.76 -0.05
CA ALA A 430 25.14 -1.64 -0.56
C ALA A 430 25.92 -0.89 0.54
N GLY A 431 25.86 -1.33 1.81
CA GLY A 431 26.58 -0.74 2.93
C GLY A 431 25.96 0.54 3.50
N HIS A 432 24.74 0.89 3.09
CA HIS A 432 24.06 2.13 3.52
C HIS A 432 23.33 2.02 4.85
N GLY A 433 23.28 0.84 5.46
CA GLY A 433 22.60 0.64 6.73
C GLY A 433 22.96 -0.68 7.40
N THR A 434 22.32 -0.90 8.54
CA THR A 434 22.48 -2.10 9.37
C THR A 434 21.11 -2.47 9.95
N LEU A 435 20.81 -3.77 10.02
CA LEU A 435 19.70 -4.27 10.84
C LEU A 435 20.22 -4.59 12.24
N TYR A 436 19.63 -3.99 13.25
CA TYR A 436 19.79 -4.41 14.65
C TYR A 436 18.67 -5.36 15.00
N LEU A 437 18.98 -6.65 15.07
CA LEU A 437 18.01 -7.71 15.30
C LEU A 437 17.92 -8.02 16.79
N ALA A 438 16.70 -8.01 17.34
CA ALA A 438 16.44 -8.41 18.71
C ALA A 438 16.07 -9.90 18.77
N ARG A 439 16.79 -10.69 19.56
CA ARG A 439 16.54 -12.12 19.77
C ARG A 439 16.42 -12.44 21.25
N LEU A 440 15.61 -13.44 21.59
CA LEU A 440 15.61 -14.10 22.90
C LEU A 440 15.81 -15.60 22.65
N GLY A 441 17.03 -16.08 22.89
CA GLY A 441 17.45 -17.40 22.42
C GLY A 441 17.30 -17.53 20.91
N LYS A 442 16.50 -18.48 20.44
CA LYS A 442 16.26 -18.71 18.99
C LYS A 442 15.14 -17.84 18.40
N VAL A 443 14.37 -17.14 19.24
CA VAL A 443 13.19 -16.39 18.80
C VAL A 443 13.60 -14.98 18.39
N VAL A 444 13.23 -14.57 17.17
CA VAL A 444 13.34 -13.16 16.73
C VAL A 444 12.15 -12.39 17.29
N LEU A 445 12.45 -11.37 18.10
CA LEU A 445 11.47 -10.48 18.70
C LEU A 445 11.17 -9.27 17.81
N GLY A 446 12.10 -8.89 16.94
CA GLY A 446 11.98 -7.71 16.08
C GLY A 446 13.33 -7.07 15.80
N GLY A 447 13.35 -5.76 15.55
CA GLY A 447 14.57 -5.07 15.20
C GLY A 447 14.38 -3.63 14.73
N CYS A 448 15.49 -3.03 14.30
CA CYS A 448 15.56 -1.67 13.79
C CYS A 448 16.54 -1.61 12.62
N VAL A 449 16.06 -1.21 11.44
CA VAL A 449 16.89 -0.92 10.27
C VAL A 449 17.30 0.53 10.31
N VAL A 450 18.60 0.77 10.42
CA VAL A 450 19.18 2.10 10.49
C VAL A 450 19.98 2.38 9.22
N LEU A 451 19.64 3.46 8.52
CA LEU A 451 20.41 4.02 7.42
C LEU A 451 21.41 5.03 7.97
N ARG A 452 22.59 5.13 7.35
CA ARG A 452 23.70 5.95 7.86
C ARG A 452 24.32 6.82 6.76
N HIS A 453 24.52 8.09 7.07
CA HIS A 453 25.42 8.98 6.34
C HIS A 453 26.16 9.88 7.35
N ARG A 454 25.85 11.18 7.44
CA ARG A 454 26.34 12.04 8.53
C ARG A 454 25.53 11.84 9.80
N TYR A 455 24.22 11.63 9.63
CA TYR A 455 23.30 11.25 10.69
C TYR A 455 22.76 9.84 10.44
N ALA A 456 22.24 9.22 11.49
CA ALA A 456 21.52 7.95 11.38
C ALA A 456 20.01 8.19 11.29
N HIS A 457 19.32 7.35 10.52
CA HIS A 457 17.87 7.39 10.38
C HIS A 457 17.29 5.98 10.48
N ALA A 458 16.38 5.77 11.42
CA ALA A 458 15.65 4.52 11.58
C ALA A 458 14.57 4.40 10.50
N LEU A 459 14.89 3.71 9.40
CA LEU A 459 14.00 3.53 8.26
C LEU A 459 12.78 2.66 8.62
N LEU A 460 13.01 1.61 9.40
CA LEU A 460 12.00 0.64 9.77
C LEU A 460 12.31 0.07 11.15
N SER A 461 11.31 -0.03 12.03
CA SER A 461 11.48 -0.68 13.33
C SER A 461 10.19 -1.37 13.76
N GLY A 462 10.32 -2.45 14.52
CA GLY A 462 9.20 -3.18 15.09
C GLY A 462 9.69 -4.16 16.15
N PHE A 463 8.87 -4.41 17.17
CA PHE A 463 9.22 -5.28 18.29
C PHE A 463 7.95 -5.93 18.85
N ASP A 464 7.94 -7.25 18.87
CA ASP A 464 6.87 -8.07 19.39
C ASP A 464 7.07 -8.32 20.89
N ALA A 465 6.45 -7.46 21.70
CA ALA A 465 6.50 -7.60 23.15
C ALA A 465 5.78 -8.87 23.63
N ALA A 466 4.78 -9.39 22.89
CA ALA A 466 4.05 -10.59 23.28
C ALA A 466 4.95 -11.84 23.19
N ALA A 467 5.86 -11.88 22.21
CA ALA A 467 6.85 -12.95 22.05
C ALA A 467 7.88 -13.04 23.20
N CYS A 468 7.91 -12.06 24.11
CA CYS A 468 8.85 -12.02 25.23
C CYS A 468 8.19 -11.65 26.57
N GLY A 469 6.93 -12.05 26.78
CA GLY A 469 6.25 -11.88 28.07
C GLY A 469 6.03 -10.42 28.46
N GLY A 470 5.86 -9.53 27.47
CA GLY A 470 5.61 -8.11 27.66
C GLY A 470 6.86 -7.28 27.97
N LEU A 471 8.07 -7.77 27.66
CA LEU A 471 9.27 -6.96 27.80
C LEU A 471 9.24 -5.75 26.84
N PRO A 472 9.69 -4.57 27.30
CA PRO A 472 9.64 -3.37 26.49
C PRO A 472 10.76 -3.37 25.43
N SER A 473 10.46 -2.81 24.25
CA SER A 473 11.43 -2.62 23.16
C SER A 473 12.53 -1.58 23.48
N THR A 474 12.52 -1.00 24.69
CA THR A 474 13.47 0.03 25.12
C THR A 474 14.91 -0.46 25.05
N HIS A 475 15.16 -1.73 25.41
CA HIS A 475 16.50 -2.30 25.32
C HIS A 475 17.05 -2.29 23.88
N LEU A 476 16.23 -2.69 22.89
CA LEU A 476 16.58 -2.61 21.47
C LEU A 476 17.02 -1.20 21.07
N TYR A 477 16.19 -0.19 21.33
CA TYR A 477 16.50 1.17 20.90
C TYR A 477 17.73 1.76 21.59
N VAL A 478 17.93 1.45 22.86
CA VAL A 478 19.12 1.87 23.60
C VAL A 478 20.39 1.24 23.04
N GLN A 479 20.38 -0.06 22.74
CA GLN A 479 21.52 -0.73 22.11
C GLN A 479 21.80 -0.17 20.72
N VAL A 480 20.77 0.13 19.92
CA VAL A 480 20.93 0.85 18.65
C VAL A 480 21.64 2.19 18.86
N MET A 481 21.21 2.99 19.83
CA MET A 481 21.81 4.30 20.14
C MET A 481 23.29 4.16 20.54
N LEU A 482 23.62 3.21 21.42
CA LEU A 482 25.00 2.94 21.84
C LEU A 482 25.88 2.51 20.66
N HIS A 483 25.37 1.62 19.82
CA HIS A 483 26.09 1.15 18.63
C HIS A 483 26.32 2.27 17.60
N GLU A 484 25.36 3.15 17.38
CA GLU A 484 25.54 4.30 16.47
C GLU A 484 26.47 5.36 17.08
N GLN A 485 26.38 5.61 18.39
CA GLN A 485 27.29 6.51 19.11
C GLN A 485 28.74 6.02 19.04
N ALA A 486 28.98 4.72 19.26
CA ALA A 486 30.32 4.13 19.17
C ALA A 486 30.93 4.24 17.77
N ARG A 487 30.10 4.42 16.73
CA ARG A 487 30.55 4.72 15.35
C ARG A 487 30.80 6.21 15.09
N GLY A 488 30.64 7.06 16.09
CA GLY A 488 30.79 8.50 15.99
C GLY A 488 29.60 9.21 15.35
N ILE A 489 28.42 8.56 15.24
CA ILE A 489 27.22 9.20 14.72
C ILE A 489 26.67 10.17 15.78
N PRO A 490 26.48 11.46 15.46
CA PRO A 490 26.05 12.46 16.44
C PRO A 490 24.54 12.47 16.69
N PHE A 491 23.74 11.99 15.74
CA PHE A 491 22.28 12.03 15.82
C PHE A 491 21.63 10.79 15.22
N LEU A 492 20.58 10.28 15.88
CA LEU A 492 19.71 9.22 15.37
C LEU A 492 18.26 9.72 15.30
N ASP A 493 17.72 9.79 14.09
CA ASP A 493 16.34 10.17 13.84
C ASP A 493 15.42 8.94 13.72
N PHE A 494 14.25 9.02 14.33
CA PHE A 494 13.22 7.98 14.25
C PHE A 494 12.15 8.23 13.17
N GLY A 495 12.34 9.23 12.33
CA GLY A 495 11.43 9.60 11.26
C GLY A 495 10.26 10.50 11.70
N PRO A 496 9.51 11.00 10.72
CA PRO A 496 8.35 11.85 10.95
C PRO A 496 7.18 11.06 11.54
N HIS A 497 6.59 11.58 12.60
CA HIS A 497 5.37 11.05 13.22
C HIS A 497 4.30 12.13 13.24
N ASN A 498 3.07 11.75 12.94
CA ASN A 498 1.90 12.58 13.24
C ASN A 498 1.59 12.44 14.73
N VAL A 499 1.74 13.55 15.46
CA VAL A 499 1.64 13.58 16.92
C VAL A 499 0.27 13.10 17.41
N ARG A 500 -0.80 13.46 16.70
CA ARG A 500 -2.18 13.09 17.06
C ARG A 500 -2.50 11.64 16.70
N ALA A 501 -2.09 11.20 15.52
CA ALA A 501 -2.39 9.86 15.02
C ALA A 501 -1.57 8.76 15.71
N HIS A 502 -0.40 9.10 16.25
CA HIS A 502 0.57 8.13 16.79
C HIS A 502 1.10 8.51 18.18
N ALA A 503 0.24 9.07 19.04
CA ALA A 503 0.60 9.53 20.38
C ALA A 503 1.37 8.47 21.21
N HIS A 504 0.97 7.20 21.15
CA HIS A 504 1.64 6.10 21.85
C HIS A 504 3.12 5.92 21.43
N LEU A 505 3.45 6.09 20.13
CA LEU A 505 4.85 6.01 19.66
C LEU A 505 5.67 7.21 20.14
N VAL A 506 5.07 8.40 20.13
CA VAL A 506 5.69 9.63 20.63
C VAL A 506 5.99 9.49 22.12
N LEU A 507 5.03 9.00 22.91
CA LEU A 507 5.17 8.79 24.35
C LEU A 507 6.23 7.73 24.69
N ALA A 508 6.32 6.65 23.89
CA ALA A 508 7.32 5.60 24.09
C ALA A 508 8.75 6.14 23.89
N LYS A 509 8.97 6.96 22.84
CA LYS A 509 10.29 7.50 22.50
C LYS A 509 10.64 8.76 23.32
N ARG A 510 9.67 9.44 23.92
CA ARG A 510 9.87 10.61 24.81
C ARG A 510 10.82 10.31 25.97
N ALA A 511 10.82 9.08 26.47
CA ALA A 511 11.67 8.69 27.61
C ALA A 511 13.19 8.79 27.29
N PHE A 512 13.56 8.88 26.02
CA PHE A 512 14.93 9.13 25.56
C PHE A 512 15.28 10.62 25.46
N LYS A 513 14.35 11.52 25.82
CA LYS A 513 14.45 12.98 25.67
C LYS A 513 14.89 13.41 24.25
N PRO A 514 14.12 13.04 23.21
CA PRO A 514 14.41 13.47 21.85
C PRO A 514 14.33 14.99 21.70
N LEU A 515 15.14 15.51 20.80
CA LEU A 515 14.95 16.81 20.17
C LEU A 515 13.73 16.69 19.24
N ILE A 516 12.71 17.52 19.45
CA ILE A 516 11.48 17.50 18.65
C ILE A 516 11.64 18.49 17.51
N VAL A 517 11.89 17.98 16.31
CA VAL A 517 12.16 18.77 15.12
C VAL A 517 10.90 18.86 14.25
N PRO A 518 10.46 20.06 13.81
CA PRO A 518 9.35 20.17 12.87
C PRO A 518 9.57 19.38 11.59
N ALA A 519 8.49 18.84 11.03
CA ALA A 519 8.47 18.15 9.75
C ALA A 519 7.33 18.68 8.88
N TYR A 520 7.59 18.80 7.59
CA TYR A 520 6.63 19.32 6.62
C TYR A 520 6.55 18.40 5.41
N ARG A 521 5.31 18.19 4.94
CA ARG A 521 5.04 17.49 3.68
C ARG A 521 4.34 18.45 2.74
N TYR A 522 4.89 18.61 1.54
CA TYR A 522 4.33 19.42 0.47
C TYR A 522 3.98 18.55 -0.72
N GLU A 523 2.82 18.81 -1.33
CA GLU A 523 2.40 18.17 -2.56
C GLU A 523 2.02 19.24 -3.57
N ARG A 524 2.71 19.27 -4.70
CA ARG A 524 2.48 20.25 -5.76
C ARG A 524 2.15 19.55 -7.08
N PRO A 525 0.99 19.82 -7.69
CA PRO A 525 0.77 19.50 -9.09
C PRO A 525 1.67 20.42 -9.93
N GLY A 526 2.54 19.86 -10.76
CA GLY A 526 3.50 20.68 -11.51
C GLY A 526 2.89 21.30 -12.77
N ILE A 527 3.37 22.51 -13.09
CA ILE A 527 2.78 23.43 -14.09
C ILE A 527 3.60 23.46 -15.41
N GLY A 528 4.78 22.82 -15.48
CA GLY A 528 5.84 23.13 -16.46
C GLY A 528 5.96 22.27 -17.74
N TRP A 529 4.96 21.48 -18.14
CA TRP A 529 5.10 20.51 -19.24
C TRP A 529 4.91 21.04 -20.68
N ARG A 530 4.62 22.33 -20.83
CA ARG A 530 4.08 22.91 -22.07
C ARG A 530 5.06 23.01 -23.27
N PRO A 531 6.39 23.21 -23.14
CA PRO A 531 7.23 23.50 -24.33
C PRO A 531 7.89 22.29 -25.01
N LYS A 532 8.43 21.32 -24.27
CA LYS A 532 9.26 20.24 -24.86
C LYS A 532 8.44 19.16 -25.58
N ALA A 533 7.24 18.86 -25.07
CA ALA A 533 6.28 17.98 -25.75
C ALA A 533 5.70 18.63 -27.03
N LEU A 534 5.55 19.95 -27.04
CA LEU A 534 5.15 20.72 -28.22
C LEU A 534 6.25 20.72 -29.30
N ALA A 535 7.52 20.86 -28.90
CA ALA A 535 8.66 20.78 -29.80
C ALA A 535 8.83 19.38 -30.44
N LEU A 536 8.57 18.31 -29.67
CA LEU A 536 8.55 16.95 -30.18
C LEU A 536 7.36 16.70 -31.13
N ALA A 537 6.16 17.19 -30.78
CA ALA A 537 4.98 17.12 -31.63
C ALA A 537 5.14 17.93 -32.93
N MET A 538 5.85 19.06 -32.89
CA MET A 538 6.20 19.86 -34.07
C MET A 538 7.24 19.16 -34.94
N LYS A 539 8.28 18.53 -34.36
CA LYS A 539 9.25 17.71 -35.12
C LYS A 539 8.61 16.47 -35.75
N LEU A 540 7.71 15.80 -35.04
CA LEU A 540 6.95 14.66 -35.57
C LEU A 540 5.92 15.07 -36.63
N ARG A 541 5.38 16.30 -36.56
CA ARG A 541 4.57 16.90 -37.65
C ARG A 541 5.43 17.24 -38.88
N ALA A 542 6.66 17.72 -38.69
CA ALA A 542 7.58 18.04 -39.79
C ALA A 542 8.02 16.77 -40.56
N LEU A 543 8.16 15.64 -39.86
CA LEU A 543 8.45 14.32 -40.44
C LEU A 543 7.27 13.67 -41.17
N ARG A 544 6.06 14.25 -41.10
CA ARG A 544 4.83 13.71 -41.70
C ARG A 544 4.29 14.54 -42.88
N ARG A 545 5.07 15.51 -43.40
CA ARG A 545 4.72 16.15 -44.68
C ARG A 545 5.26 15.32 -45.84
N PRO A 546 4.42 14.75 -46.72
CA PRO A 546 4.89 14.24 -48.01
C PRO A 546 5.36 15.41 -48.90
N ALA A 547 6.36 15.14 -49.74
CA ALA A 547 6.70 15.95 -50.91
C ALA A 547 5.64 15.76 -52.00
#